data_AF-A0A1Q7T555-F1
#
_entry.id   AF-A0A1Q7T555-F1
#
_cell.length_a   1.000
_cell.length_b   1.000
_cell.length_c   1.000
_cell.angle_alpha   90.00
_cell.angle_beta   90.00
_cell.angle_gamma   90.00
#
_symmetry.space_group_name_H-M   'P 1'
#
loop_
_entity.id
_entity.type
_entity.pdbx_description
1 polymer ?
#
loop_
_entity_poly.entity_id
_entity_poly.type
_entity_poly.pdbx_seq_one_letter_code
_entity_poly.pdbx_strand_id
1 'polypeptide(L)'
;MASIIPISQQFDQQTISKIIAADALVQRYHRLFALLDWSPADGLASPGGPGRPAHPKSAFAKAFLVRVCEKQASMPALRAFLLEHPRLLLELGFRPTLDVQLPYGFDVEHTLPTVRWLNEQLRTFDPRLLADLFAQTVQALQQEIPGDGSVVSFDVTHLYANVKENNLRQYVPERYNPDRQPKGDPDCRMPRQTLHQ
;
A
#
# COMPACT_ATOMS: atom_id res chain seq x y z
N MET A 1 9.68 30.38 -46.60
CA MET A 1 9.49 28.95 -46.93
C MET A 1 9.41 28.19 -45.62
N ALA A 2 8.22 27.69 -45.28
CA ALA A 2 7.95 26.94 -44.06
C ALA A 2 8.19 25.43 -44.28
N SER A 3 8.78 24.78 -43.27
CA SER A 3 8.56 23.37 -42.92
C SER A 3 8.97 23.25 -41.45
N ILE A 4 8.05 23.32 -40.47
CA ILE A 4 7.05 22.31 -40.10
C ILE A 4 7.74 21.04 -39.60
N ILE A 5 8.25 21.12 -38.37
CA ILE A 5 8.12 19.97 -37.47
C ILE A 5 6.80 20.21 -36.74
N PRO A 6 5.77 19.35 -36.91
CA PRO A 6 4.63 19.41 -36.02
C PRO A 6 5.12 18.94 -34.65
N ILE A 7 5.32 19.88 -33.74
CA ILE A 7 5.37 19.57 -32.31
C ILE A 7 4.04 18.92 -32.01
N SER A 8 4.05 17.61 -31.72
CA SER A 8 2.86 16.87 -31.35
C SER A 8 2.31 17.46 -30.04
N GLN A 9 1.35 18.38 -30.14
CA GLN A 9 0.75 19.12 -29.01
C GLN A 9 -0.36 18.33 -28.30
N GLN A 10 -0.34 17.00 -28.36
CA GLN A 10 -1.51 16.22 -27.94
C GLN A 10 -1.54 15.74 -26.50
N PHE A 11 -0.65 16.23 -25.64
CA PHE A 11 -0.87 16.25 -24.18
C PHE A 11 -0.10 17.39 -23.54
N ASP A 12 -0.68 18.59 -23.56
CA ASP A 12 -0.21 19.72 -22.76
C ASP A 12 -0.23 19.33 -21.27
N GLN A 13 0.94 19.36 -20.61
CA GLN A 13 1.08 19.06 -19.19
C GLN A 13 0.11 19.90 -18.34
N GLN A 14 -0.18 21.14 -18.73
CA GLN A 14 -1.13 22.00 -17.99
C GLN A 14 -2.56 21.47 -18.10
N THR A 15 -2.94 20.92 -19.25
CA THR A 15 -4.24 20.29 -19.47
C THR A 15 -4.36 18.99 -18.67
N ILE A 16 -3.30 18.17 -18.62
CA ILE A 16 -3.25 17.00 -17.71
C ILE A 16 -3.41 17.43 -16.25
N SER A 17 -2.65 18.42 -15.81
CA SER A 17 -2.74 18.94 -14.43
C SER A 17 -4.13 19.48 -14.10
N LYS A 18 -4.80 20.17 -15.01
CA LYS A 18 -6.18 20.66 -14.82
C LYS A 18 -7.20 19.52 -14.76
N ILE A 19 -7.02 18.48 -15.56
CA ILE A 19 -7.91 17.30 -15.56
C ILE A 19 -7.70 16.45 -14.30
N ILE A 20 -6.45 16.29 -13.85
CA ILE A 20 -6.09 15.68 -12.56
C ILE A 20 -6.71 16.48 -11.41
N ALA A 21 -6.65 17.81 -11.47
CA ALA A 21 -7.24 18.70 -10.49
C ALA A 21 -8.78 18.73 -10.50
N ALA A 22 -9.45 18.12 -11.48
CA ALA A 22 -10.91 18.05 -11.52
C ALA A 22 -11.48 16.78 -10.86
N ASP A 23 -10.65 15.73 -10.69
CA ASP A 23 -11.09 14.45 -10.17
C ASP A 23 -10.79 14.34 -8.66
N ALA A 24 -11.84 14.29 -7.85
CA ALA A 24 -11.71 14.22 -6.38
C ALA A 24 -10.95 12.96 -5.92
N LEU A 25 -11.09 11.85 -6.65
CA LEU A 25 -10.42 10.60 -6.32
C LEU A 25 -8.92 10.73 -6.55
N VAL A 26 -8.54 11.25 -7.72
CA VAL A 26 -7.14 11.47 -8.09
C VAL A 26 -6.51 12.47 -7.15
N GLN A 27 -7.18 13.58 -6.82
CA GLN A 27 -6.65 14.54 -5.84
C GLN A 27 -6.42 13.94 -4.46
N ARG A 28 -7.32 13.08 -3.99
CA ARG A 28 -7.17 12.41 -2.69
C ARG A 28 -5.90 11.55 -2.69
N TYR A 29 -5.69 10.77 -3.74
CA TYR A 29 -4.51 9.93 -3.87
C TYR A 29 -3.24 10.73 -4.16
N HIS A 30 -3.34 11.83 -4.91
CA HIS A 30 -2.24 12.76 -5.12
C HIS A 30 -1.73 13.33 -3.79
N ARG A 31 -2.64 13.83 -2.94
CA ARG A 31 -2.29 14.32 -1.60
C ARG A 31 -1.67 13.21 -0.73
N LEU A 32 -2.22 12.00 -0.78
CA LEU A 32 -1.68 10.87 -0.02
C LEU A 32 -0.27 10.52 -0.48
N PHE A 33 -0.05 10.40 -1.79
CA PHE A 33 1.25 10.01 -2.34
C PHE A 33 2.29 11.11 -2.21
N ALA A 34 1.89 12.38 -2.15
CA ALA A 34 2.78 13.51 -1.89
C ALA A 34 3.40 13.49 -0.48
N LEU A 35 2.84 12.73 0.47
CA LEU A 35 3.39 12.57 1.82
C LEU A 35 4.56 11.57 1.88
N LEU A 36 4.80 10.83 0.81
CA LEU A 36 5.75 9.72 0.78
C LEU A 36 6.84 10.01 -0.26
N ASP A 37 8.11 9.77 0.09
CA ASP A 37 9.18 9.81 -0.89
C ASP A 37 9.26 8.48 -1.66
N TRP A 38 8.98 8.55 -2.96
CA TRP A 38 8.96 7.42 -3.87
C TRP A 38 10.30 7.19 -4.58
N SER A 39 11.28 8.06 -4.37
CA SER A 39 12.61 7.96 -4.96
C SER A 39 13.27 6.57 -4.81
N PRO A 40 13.14 5.85 -3.67
CA PRO A 40 13.73 4.52 -3.53
C PRO A 40 13.06 3.46 -4.43
N ALA A 41 11.75 3.60 -4.66
CA ALA A 41 10.96 2.66 -5.46
C ALA A 41 11.07 2.92 -6.96
N ASP A 42 11.32 4.17 -7.36
CA ASP A 42 11.52 4.53 -8.76
C ASP A 42 12.93 4.20 -9.26
N GLY A 43 13.94 4.31 -8.38
CA GLY A 43 15.35 4.01 -8.71
C GLY A 43 15.88 4.81 -9.91
N LEU A 44 17.19 4.75 -10.16
CA LEU A 44 17.69 5.15 -11.47
C LEU A 44 17.14 4.14 -12.47
N ALA A 45 16.31 4.60 -13.41
CA ALA A 45 15.78 3.78 -14.50
C ALA A 45 16.94 2.95 -15.07
N SER A 46 16.95 1.65 -14.79
CA SER A 46 18.00 0.78 -15.29
C SER A 46 17.96 0.89 -16.81
N PRO A 47 19.07 1.20 -17.50
CA PRO A 47 19.08 1.32 -18.95
C PRO A 47 18.65 -0.03 -19.51
N GLY A 48 17.38 -0.13 -19.91
CA GLY A 48 16.77 -1.38 -20.28
C GLY A 48 17.40 -1.93 -21.55
N GLY A 49 17.54 -3.25 -21.61
CA GLY A 49 17.75 -3.95 -22.87
C GLY A 49 16.62 -3.68 -23.88
N PRO A 50 16.68 -4.26 -25.08
CA PRO A 50 15.71 -3.96 -26.14
C PRO A 50 14.27 -4.27 -25.69
N GLY A 51 13.40 -3.25 -25.70
CA GLY A 51 11.98 -3.40 -25.36
C GLY A 51 11.34 -2.17 -24.73
N ARG A 52 10.03 -2.25 -24.49
CA ARG A 52 9.29 -1.23 -23.75
C ARG A 52 9.68 -1.30 -22.26
N PRO A 53 10.00 -0.17 -21.60
CA PRO A 53 10.39 -0.19 -20.20
C PRO A 53 9.26 -0.73 -19.33
N ALA A 54 9.62 -1.55 -18.33
CA ALA A 54 8.69 -2.03 -17.34
C ALA A 54 8.06 -0.88 -16.54
N HIS A 55 6.88 -1.13 -15.97
CA HIS A 55 6.28 -0.21 -15.01
C HIS A 55 7.17 -0.07 -13.78
N PRO A 56 7.29 1.15 -13.21
CA PRO A 56 8.10 1.36 -12.01
C PRO A 56 7.50 0.60 -10.81
N LYS A 57 8.33 0.25 -9.82
CA LYS A 57 7.85 -0.43 -8.61
C LYS A 57 6.92 0.46 -7.78
N SER A 58 7.14 1.78 -7.82
CA SER A 58 6.27 2.78 -7.20
C SER A 58 4.81 2.65 -7.67
N ALA A 59 4.58 2.39 -8.97
CA ALA A 59 3.22 2.24 -9.50
C ALA A 59 2.49 1.03 -8.91
N PHE A 60 3.20 -0.08 -8.72
CA PHE A 60 2.63 -1.25 -8.05
C PHE A 60 2.37 -0.99 -6.56
N ALA A 61 3.32 -0.37 -5.85
CA ALA A 61 3.15 -0.02 -4.45
C ALA A 61 1.94 0.91 -4.24
N LYS A 62 1.83 1.97 -5.04
CA LYS A 62 0.69 2.89 -5.02
C LYS A 62 -0.62 2.16 -5.32
N ALA A 63 -0.66 1.26 -6.31
CA ALA A 63 -1.85 0.47 -6.60
C ALA A 63 -2.26 -0.44 -5.44
N PHE A 64 -1.30 -1.03 -4.73
CA PHE A 64 -1.59 -1.82 -3.52
C PHE A 64 -2.04 -0.96 -2.34
N LEU A 65 -1.54 0.27 -2.20
CA LEU A 65 -2.07 1.23 -1.23
C LEU A 65 -3.52 1.60 -1.55
N VAL A 66 -3.84 1.87 -2.82
CA VAL A 66 -5.24 2.09 -3.26
C VAL A 66 -6.12 0.90 -2.84
N ARG A 67 -5.64 -0.34 -3.04
CA ARG A 67 -6.36 -1.54 -2.60
C ARG A 67 -6.69 -1.53 -1.11
N VAL A 68 -5.72 -1.15 -0.28
CA VAL A 68 -5.89 -1.07 1.18
C VAL A 68 -6.86 0.05 1.56
N CYS A 69 -6.69 1.25 0.98
CA CYS A 69 -7.54 2.40 1.23
C CYS A 69 -9.01 2.15 0.84
N GLU A 70 -9.23 1.53 -0.33
CA GLU A 70 -10.57 1.17 -0.82
C GLU A 70 -11.11 -0.15 -0.23
N LYS A 71 -10.37 -0.81 0.67
CA LYS A 71 -10.74 -2.08 1.31
C LYS A 71 -11.14 -3.16 0.29
N GLN A 72 -10.46 -3.20 -0.85
CA GLN A 72 -10.77 -4.14 -1.93
C GLN A 72 -10.40 -5.57 -1.51
N ALA A 73 -11.42 -6.42 -1.42
CA ALA A 73 -11.30 -7.78 -0.91
C ALA A 73 -10.35 -8.65 -1.75
N SER A 74 -10.20 -8.37 -3.05
CA SER A 74 -9.42 -9.20 -3.97
C SER A 74 -8.66 -8.40 -5.02
N MET A 75 -7.64 -9.03 -5.63
CA MET A 75 -6.87 -8.41 -6.72
C MET A 75 -7.69 -8.18 -8.00
N PRO A 76 -8.62 -9.07 -8.41
CA PRO A 76 -9.59 -8.76 -9.47
C PRO A 76 -10.44 -7.54 -9.16
N ALA A 77 -10.90 -7.36 -7.92
CA ALA A 77 -11.68 -6.20 -7.52
C ALA A 77 -10.86 -4.90 -7.63
N LEU A 78 -9.59 -4.92 -7.22
CA LEU A 78 -8.66 -3.81 -7.47
C LEU A 78 -8.54 -3.52 -8.98
N ARG A 79 -8.35 -4.55 -9.80
CA ARG A 79 -8.19 -4.37 -11.25
C ARG A 79 -9.45 -3.75 -11.88
N ALA A 80 -10.64 -4.22 -11.48
CA ALA A 80 -11.91 -3.65 -11.95
C ALA A 80 -12.04 -2.18 -11.54
N PHE A 81 -11.74 -1.85 -10.28
CA PHE A 81 -11.74 -0.48 -9.79
C PHE A 81 -10.78 0.43 -10.59
N LEU A 82 -9.57 -0.03 -10.89
CA LEU A 82 -8.61 0.75 -11.68
C LEU A 82 -9.01 0.92 -13.14
N LEU A 83 -9.76 -0.02 -13.73
CA LEU A 83 -10.34 0.13 -15.07
C LEU A 83 -11.42 1.23 -15.10
N GLU A 84 -12.23 1.31 -14.04
CA GLU A 84 -13.26 2.34 -13.88
C GLU A 84 -12.67 3.74 -13.63
N HIS A 85 -11.40 3.81 -13.19
CA HIS A 85 -10.69 5.06 -12.92
C HIS A 85 -9.40 5.24 -13.75
N PRO A 86 -9.49 5.43 -15.08
CA PRO A 86 -8.32 5.54 -15.96
C PRO A 86 -7.33 6.64 -15.58
N ARG A 87 -7.83 7.76 -15.05
CA ARG A 87 -6.98 8.89 -14.62
C ARG A 87 -6.09 8.52 -13.44
N LEU A 88 -6.57 7.64 -12.57
CA LEU A 88 -5.80 7.15 -11.43
C LEU A 88 -4.56 6.38 -11.91
N LEU A 89 -4.63 5.64 -13.02
CA LEU A 89 -3.47 4.93 -13.57
C LEU A 89 -2.28 5.85 -13.86
N LEU A 90 -2.55 7.07 -14.33
CA LEU A 90 -1.53 8.08 -14.62
C LEU A 90 -0.90 8.59 -13.32
N GLU A 91 -1.71 8.87 -12.29
CA GLU A 91 -1.25 9.30 -10.97
C GLU A 91 -0.43 8.21 -10.26
N LEU A 92 -0.81 6.94 -10.45
CA LEU A 92 -0.05 5.80 -9.97
C LEU A 92 1.31 5.71 -10.67
N GLY A 93 1.46 6.24 -11.88
CA GLY A 93 2.71 6.16 -12.66
C GLY A 93 2.81 4.93 -13.55
N PHE A 94 1.68 4.29 -13.88
CA PHE A 94 1.67 3.29 -14.95
C PHE A 94 2.03 3.96 -16.28
N ARG A 95 2.72 3.22 -17.14
CA ARG A 95 3.20 3.72 -18.44
C ARG A 95 2.10 3.46 -19.49
N PRO A 96 1.35 4.47 -19.95
CA PRO A 96 0.18 4.26 -20.80
C PRO A 96 0.54 3.71 -22.17
N THR A 97 -0.27 2.77 -22.66
CA THR A 97 -0.25 2.28 -24.06
C THR A 97 -1.05 3.25 -24.91
N LEU A 98 -0.36 4.16 -25.58
CA LEU A 98 -0.99 5.25 -26.30
C LEU A 98 -1.86 4.74 -27.46
N ASP A 99 -3.09 5.25 -27.50
CA ASP A 99 -4.05 5.05 -28.58
C ASP A 99 -4.92 6.31 -28.67
N VAL A 100 -4.68 7.08 -29.73
CA VAL A 100 -5.32 8.38 -29.97
C VAL A 100 -6.80 8.25 -30.31
N GLN A 101 -7.31 7.05 -30.60
CA GLN A 101 -8.71 6.82 -30.93
C GLN A 101 -9.59 6.61 -29.68
N LEU A 102 -8.97 6.38 -28.51
CA LEU A 102 -9.69 6.10 -27.28
C LEU A 102 -9.97 7.39 -26.48
N PRO A 103 -11.04 7.43 -25.65
CA PRO A 103 -11.48 8.64 -24.93
C PRO A 103 -10.43 9.30 -24.05
N TYR A 104 -9.47 8.53 -23.55
CA TYR A 104 -8.39 9.00 -22.67
C TYR A 104 -7.04 9.14 -23.38
N GLY A 105 -6.97 8.87 -24.69
CA GLY A 105 -5.73 8.89 -25.48
C GLY A 105 -4.79 7.70 -25.22
N PHE A 106 -5.25 6.69 -24.48
CA PHE A 106 -4.54 5.44 -24.23
C PHE A 106 -5.49 4.29 -23.94
N ASP A 107 -5.00 3.08 -24.18
CA ASP A 107 -5.70 1.85 -23.86
C ASP A 107 -5.52 1.49 -22.39
N VAL A 108 -6.59 1.70 -21.62
CA VAL A 108 -6.66 1.46 -20.18
C VAL A 108 -6.45 -0.03 -19.86
N GLU A 109 -7.03 -0.92 -20.66
CA GLU A 109 -7.00 -2.36 -20.42
C GLU A 109 -5.61 -2.95 -20.67
N HIS A 110 -4.95 -2.52 -21.74
CA HIS A 110 -3.59 -2.92 -22.10
C HIS A 110 -2.52 -2.21 -21.27
N THR A 111 -2.83 -1.06 -20.68
CA THR A 111 -1.93 -0.37 -19.75
C THR A 111 -1.89 -1.05 -18.40
N LEU A 112 -3.05 -1.52 -17.91
CA LEU A 112 -3.13 -2.10 -16.57
C LEU A 112 -2.66 -3.56 -16.58
N PRO A 113 -1.70 -3.94 -15.72
CA PRO A 113 -1.23 -5.31 -15.68
C PRO A 113 -2.32 -6.32 -15.32
N THR A 114 -2.14 -7.56 -15.78
CA THR A 114 -3.06 -8.65 -15.47
C THR A 114 -3.09 -8.95 -13.97
N VAL A 115 -4.18 -9.54 -13.49
CA VAL A 115 -4.30 -9.98 -12.09
C VAL A 115 -3.15 -10.91 -11.69
N ARG A 116 -2.74 -11.81 -12.59
CA ARG A 116 -1.58 -12.68 -12.39
C ARG A 116 -0.32 -11.88 -12.13
N TRP A 117 -0.06 -10.85 -12.95
CA TRP A 117 1.12 -10.01 -12.79
C TRP A 117 1.07 -9.17 -11.51
N LEU A 118 -0.09 -8.61 -11.16
CA LEU A 118 -0.27 -7.88 -9.91
C LEU A 118 0.01 -8.77 -8.68
N ASN A 119 -0.47 -10.02 -8.69
CA ASN A 119 -0.15 -10.98 -7.64
C ASN A 119 1.34 -11.35 -7.60
N GLU A 120 1.97 -11.52 -8.77
CA GLU A 120 3.41 -11.80 -8.85
C GLU A 120 4.22 -10.64 -8.25
N GLN A 121 3.88 -9.41 -8.61
CA GLN A 121 4.52 -8.20 -8.09
C GLN A 121 4.33 -8.06 -6.59
N LEU A 122 3.14 -8.37 -6.06
CA LEU A 122 2.90 -8.35 -4.61
C LEU A 122 3.74 -9.40 -3.87
N ARG A 123 3.84 -10.63 -4.43
CA ARG A 123 4.61 -11.74 -3.85
C ARG A 123 6.12 -11.49 -3.88
N THR A 124 6.61 -10.84 -4.93
CA THR A 124 8.03 -10.58 -5.16
C THR A 124 8.45 -9.17 -4.79
N PHE A 125 7.54 -8.38 -4.18
CA PHE A 125 7.82 -7.01 -3.79
C PHE A 125 8.92 -7.00 -2.73
N ASP A 126 9.95 -6.19 -2.95
CA ASP A 126 11.07 -6.10 -2.03
C ASP A 126 10.60 -5.39 -0.74
N PRO A 127 10.57 -6.09 0.42
CA PRO A 127 10.12 -5.48 1.67
C PRO A 127 11.00 -4.32 2.11
N ARG A 128 12.26 -4.27 1.67
CA ARG A 128 13.19 -3.19 2.02
C ARG A 128 12.70 -1.84 1.48
N LEU A 129 12.12 -1.82 0.28
CA LEU A 129 11.57 -0.59 -0.28
C LEU A 129 10.44 0.00 0.57
N LEU A 130 9.59 -0.86 1.15
CA LEU A 130 8.52 -0.41 2.04
C LEU A 130 9.08 0.06 3.39
N ALA A 131 10.09 -0.64 3.91
CA ALA A 131 10.77 -0.25 5.14
C ALA A 131 11.48 1.10 5.00
N ASP A 132 12.15 1.33 3.87
CA ASP A 132 12.85 2.59 3.56
C ASP A 132 11.85 3.75 3.43
N LEU A 133 10.77 3.55 2.68
CA LEU A 133 9.69 4.53 2.54
C LEU A 133 9.06 4.88 3.90
N PHE A 134 8.83 3.87 4.74
CA PHE A 134 8.31 4.08 6.09
C PHE A 134 9.32 4.84 6.98
N ALA A 135 10.58 4.45 6.97
CA ALA A 135 11.64 5.09 7.76
C ALA A 135 11.81 6.58 7.38
N GLN A 136 11.76 6.90 6.10
CA GLN A 136 11.82 8.28 5.61
C GLN A 136 10.61 9.10 6.06
N THR A 137 9.43 8.49 6.06
CA THR A 137 8.21 9.15 6.56
C THR A 137 8.32 9.46 8.05
N VAL A 138 8.80 8.51 8.86
CA VAL A 138 9.05 8.71 10.29
C VAL A 138 10.08 9.81 10.52
N GLN A 139 11.18 9.82 9.76
CA GLN A 139 12.21 10.84 9.86
C GLN A 139 11.67 12.23 9.52
N ALA A 140 10.84 12.35 8.48
CA ALA A 140 10.20 13.62 8.11
C ALA A 140 9.29 14.14 9.24
N LEU A 141 8.48 13.26 9.83
CA LEU A 141 7.60 13.62 10.95
C LEU A 141 8.40 14.07 12.19
N GLN A 142 9.48 13.39 12.53
CA GLN A 142 10.35 13.77 13.65
C GLN A 142 11.00 15.15 13.46
N GLN A 143 11.27 15.54 12.22
CA GLN A 143 11.81 16.87 11.89
C GLN A 143 10.74 17.96 11.95
N GLU A 144 9.52 17.66 11.51
CA GLU A 144 8.41 18.61 11.52
C GLU A 144 7.83 18.84 12.92
N ILE A 145 7.87 17.80 13.78
CA ILE A 145 7.32 17.83 15.14
C ILE A 145 8.43 17.48 16.16
N PRO A 146 9.22 18.47 16.61
CA PRO A 146 10.26 18.25 17.62
C PRO A 146 9.68 17.68 18.91
N GLY A 147 10.20 16.54 19.35
CA GLY A 147 9.73 15.82 20.53
C GLY A 147 8.66 14.75 20.27
N ASP A 148 8.25 14.55 19.02
CA ASP A 148 7.42 13.40 18.64
C ASP A 148 8.17 12.06 18.87
N GLY A 149 7.43 11.02 19.23
CA GLY A 149 7.99 9.71 19.62
C GLY A 149 8.64 9.65 21.00
N SER A 150 8.64 10.74 21.79
CA SER A 150 9.15 10.76 23.17
C SER A 150 8.17 10.21 24.21
N VAL A 151 6.88 10.14 23.85
CA VAL A 151 5.80 9.63 24.71
C VAL A 151 5.19 8.40 24.04
N VAL A 152 5.36 7.24 24.67
CA VAL A 152 4.69 6.01 24.26
C VAL A 152 3.50 5.80 25.18
N SER A 153 2.28 5.94 24.64
CA SER A 153 1.07 5.58 25.36
C SER A 153 0.83 4.08 25.21
N PHE A 154 0.99 3.33 26.30
CA PHE A 154 0.61 1.92 26.35
C PHE A 154 -0.84 1.81 26.79
N ASP A 155 -1.73 1.43 25.88
CA ASP A 155 -3.05 0.97 26.25
C ASP A 155 -3.01 -0.54 26.48
N VAL A 156 -3.07 -0.95 27.74
CA VAL A 156 -3.05 -2.37 28.12
C VAL A 156 -4.49 -2.88 28.10
N THR A 157 -4.99 -3.20 26.91
CA THR A 157 -6.20 -4.03 26.81
C THR A 157 -5.81 -5.48 27.13
N HIS A 158 -6.41 -6.06 28.15
CA HIS A 158 -6.23 -7.49 28.43
C HIS A 158 -6.81 -8.33 27.28
N LEU A 159 -5.92 -8.85 26.43
CA LEU A 159 -6.28 -9.90 25.48
C LEU A 159 -6.36 -11.23 26.24
N TYR A 160 -7.57 -11.66 26.55
CA TYR A 160 -7.77 -12.98 27.15
C TYR A 160 -7.41 -14.06 26.13
N ALA A 161 -6.49 -14.94 26.51
CA ALA A 161 -6.20 -16.17 25.78
C ALA A 161 -7.50 -16.94 25.49
N ASN A 162 -7.70 -17.41 24.25
CA ASN A 162 -8.88 -18.21 23.90
C ASN A 162 -8.70 -19.68 24.35
N VAL A 163 -8.66 -19.87 25.66
CA VAL A 163 -8.39 -21.15 26.33
C VAL A 163 -9.54 -21.50 27.26
N LYS A 164 -9.78 -22.80 27.45
CA LYS A 164 -10.84 -23.30 28.34
C LYS A 164 -10.66 -22.84 29.79
N GLU A 165 -9.41 -22.60 30.20
CA GLU A 165 -9.00 -22.12 31.52
C GLU A 165 -9.53 -20.70 31.81
N ASN A 166 -9.90 -19.92 30.79
CA ASN A 166 -10.54 -18.60 30.96
C ASN A 166 -12.06 -18.69 31.08
N ASN A 167 -12.69 -19.83 30.77
CA ASN A 167 -14.13 -20.02 30.93
C ASN A 167 -14.46 -20.52 32.34
N LEU A 168 -14.98 -19.65 33.21
CA LEU A 168 -15.33 -19.99 34.60
C LEU A 168 -16.42 -21.06 34.73
N ARG A 169 -17.23 -21.29 33.70
CA ARG A 169 -18.28 -22.32 33.70
C ARG A 169 -17.77 -23.71 33.39
N GLN A 170 -16.57 -23.83 32.83
CA GLN A 170 -16.00 -25.11 32.45
C GLN A 170 -15.23 -25.72 33.62
N TYR A 171 -15.51 -26.96 34.00
CA TYR A 171 -14.67 -27.63 34.99
C TYR A 171 -13.30 -27.95 34.37
N VAL A 172 -12.23 -27.37 34.92
CA VAL A 172 -10.85 -27.62 34.50
C VAL A 172 -10.04 -28.00 35.74
N PRO A 173 -9.53 -29.25 35.84
CA PRO A 173 -8.71 -29.66 36.96
C PRO A 173 -7.40 -28.88 36.95
N GLU A 174 -6.95 -28.43 38.13
CA GLU A 174 -5.72 -27.64 38.28
C GLU A 174 -5.67 -26.39 37.39
N ARG A 175 -6.81 -25.70 37.23
CA ARG A 175 -6.97 -24.49 36.40
C ARG A 175 -5.85 -23.47 36.55
N TYR A 176 -5.32 -23.29 37.77
CA TYR A 176 -4.33 -22.27 38.10
C TYR A 176 -2.92 -22.83 38.31
N ASN A 177 -2.62 -24.04 37.81
CA ASN A 177 -1.29 -24.63 37.93
C ASN A 177 -0.31 -23.93 36.97
N PRO A 178 0.72 -23.22 37.47
CA PRO A 178 1.67 -22.47 36.65
C PRO A 178 2.57 -23.38 35.80
N ASP A 179 2.72 -24.65 36.17
CA ASP A 179 3.52 -25.63 35.43
C ASP A 179 2.73 -26.29 34.29
N ARG A 180 1.43 -25.96 34.15
CA ARG A 180 0.56 -26.44 33.06
C ARG A 180 0.29 -25.34 32.05
N GLN A 181 0.92 -25.48 30.88
CA GLN A 181 0.69 -24.59 29.74
C GLN A 181 -0.67 -24.89 29.09
N PRO A 182 -1.55 -23.90 28.90
CA PRO A 182 -2.79 -24.07 28.16
C PRO A 182 -2.53 -24.48 26.71
N LYS A 183 -3.27 -25.47 26.20
CA LYS A 183 -3.09 -25.95 24.82
C LYS A 183 -3.41 -24.89 23.75
N GLY A 184 -4.39 -24.02 24.02
CA GLY A 184 -4.85 -23.00 23.08
C GLY A 184 -4.02 -21.71 23.07
N ASP A 185 -3.06 -21.59 24.00
CA ASP A 185 -2.15 -20.45 24.07
C ASP A 185 -0.81 -20.90 24.67
N PRO A 186 0.11 -21.42 23.84
CA PRO A 186 1.39 -21.97 24.30
C PRO A 186 2.36 -20.89 24.81
N ASP A 187 2.10 -19.61 24.55
CA ASP A 187 2.94 -18.49 24.99
C ASP A 187 2.41 -17.84 26.29
N CYS A 188 1.14 -18.08 26.65
CA CYS A 188 0.50 -17.48 27.83
C CYS A 188 0.91 -18.17 29.14
N ARG A 189 1.75 -17.52 29.95
CA ARG A 189 2.08 -18.02 31.30
C ARG A 189 0.90 -17.81 32.25
N MET A 190 0.43 -18.88 32.90
CA MET A 190 -0.64 -18.76 33.90
C MET A 190 -0.13 -18.01 35.14
N PRO A 191 -0.85 -16.99 35.63
CA PRO A 191 -0.46 -16.27 36.84
C PRO A 191 -0.52 -17.22 38.06
N ARG A 192 0.54 -17.22 38.88
CA ARG A 192 0.51 -17.91 40.18
C ARG A 192 -0.53 -17.22 41.06
N GLN A 193 -1.51 -17.98 41.57
CA GLN A 193 -2.31 -17.49 42.68
C GLN A 193 -1.43 -17.42 43.93
N THR A 194 -1.18 -16.21 44.43
CA THR A 194 -0.72 -16.02 45.80
C THR A 194 -1.88 -16.34 46.73
N LEU A 195 -1.77 -17.46 47.45
CA LEU A 195 -2.63 -17.75 48.60
C LEU A 195 -2.35 -16.68 49.66
N HIS A 196 -3.26 -15.72 49.83
CA HIS A 196 -3.31 -14.94 51.05
C HIS A 196 -3.76 -15.89 52.18
N GLN A 197 -2.88 -16.09 53.16
CA GLN A 197 -3.21 -16.73 54.43
C GLN A 197 -4.09 -15.81 55.27
#